data_AF-A0A4D7ALL0-F1
#
_entry.id   AF-A0A4D7ALL0-F1
#
_cell.length_a   1.000
_cell.length_b   1.000
_cell.length_c   1.000
_cell.angle_alpha   90.00
_cell.angle_beta   90.00
_cell.angle_gamma   90.00
#
_symmetry.space_group_name_H-M   'P 1'
#
loop_
_entity.id
_entity.type
_entity.pdbx_description
1 polymer ?
#
loop_
_entity_poly.entity_id
_entity_poly.type
_entity_poly.pdbx_seq_one_letter_code
_entity_poly.pdbx_strand_id
1 'polypeptide(L)' 'MAERNDSHLLDGGDSVGMTDNQYKGMLLDQLEDWQEILDLAIAAGNTEIQKKAEKQIAKINEKLKF' A
#
# COMPACT_ATOMS: atom_id res chain seq x y z
N MET A 1 26.19 -16.68 -39.61
CA MET A 1 26.77 -15.99 -38.44
C MET A 1 25.74 -15.00 -37.91
N ALA A 2 25.49 -15.07 -36.59
CA ALA A 2 24.92 -14.07 -35.68
C ALA A 2 23.73 -13.22 -36.20
N GLU A 3 22.48 -13.59 -35.89
CA GLU A 3 21.79 -13.28 -34.62
C GLU A 3 21.35 -11.80 -34.55
N ARG A 4 20.03 -11.64 -34.79
CA ARG A 4 19.10 -10.76 -34.08
C ARG A 4 19.73 -9.50 -33.51
N ASN A 5 19.69 -8.42 -34.31
CA ASN A 5 19.92 -7.07 -33.81
C ASN A 5 18.92 -6.81 -32.68
N ASP A 6 19.49 -6.77 -31.49
CA ASP A 6 18.89 -6.50 -30.21
C ASP A 6 17.92 -5.33 -30.33
N SER A 7 16.62 -5.66 -30.25
CA SER A 7 15.61 -4.75 -29.75
C SER A 7 16.13 -4.23 -28.42
N HIS A 8 16.81 -3.08 -28.46
CA HIS A 8 17.43 -2.46 -27.31
C HIS A 8 16.33 -2.31 -26.27
N LEU A 9 16.42 -3.20 -25.29
CA LEU A 9 15.58 -3.29 -24.12
C LEU A 9 15.43 -1.88 -23.57
N LEU A 10 14.19 -1.40 -23.61
CA LEU A 10 13.57 -0.48 -22.67
C LEU A 10 14.58 0.10 -21.68
N ASP A 11 15.35 1.09 -22.14
CA ASP A 11 16.08 2.03 -21.29
C ASP A 11 15.05 3.00 -20.69
N GLY A 12 14.01 2.43 -20.11
CA GLY A 12 13.10 3.06 -19.17
C GLY A 12 13.63 2.77 -17.77
N GLY A 13 14.92 3.06 -17.57
CA GLY A 13 15.56 3.14 -16.26
C GLY A 13 15.06 4.35 -15.46
N ASP A 14 13.79 4.72 -15.61
CA ASP A 14 13.13 5.53 -14.62
C ASP A 14 12.78 4.58 -13.49
N SER A 15 13.51 4.72 -12.39
CA SER A 15 13.05 4.41 -11.06
C SER A 15 11.53 4.58 -10.99
N VAL A 16 10.76 3.51 -11.22
CA VAL A 16 9.31 3.50 -10.94
C VAL A 16 9.19 3.41 -9.42
N GLY A 17 9.77 4.40 -8.74
CA GLY A 17 9.35 4.81 -7.43
C GLY A 17 7.91 5.20 -7.63
N MET A 18 7.04 4.32 -7.12
CA MET A 18 5.59 4.48 -7.06
C MET A 18 5.27 5.97 -6.96
N THR A 19 4.64 6.55 -7.99
CA THR A 19 4.35 7.99 -8.01
C THR A 19 3.60 8.33 -6.71
N ASP A 20 3.86 9.47 -6.08
CA ASP A 20 3.25 9.83 -4.79
C ASP A 20 1.72 9.59 -4.73
N ASN A 21 1.01 9.78 -5.85
CA ASN A 21 -0.41 9.48 -5.96
C ASN A 21 -0.74 7.98 -5.92
N GLN A 22 0.08 7.11 -6.51
CA GLN A 22 -0.09 5.66 -6.40
C GLN A 22 0.23 5.16 -4.99
N TYR A 23 1.27 5.72 -4.36
CA TYR A 23 1.59 5.41 -2.97
C TYR A 23 0.49 5.87 -2.01
N LYS A 24 -0.07 7.07 -2.22
CA LYS A 24 -1.25 7.55 -1.48
C LYS A 24 -2.48 6.68 -1.73
N GLY A 25 -2.72 6.27 -2.98
CA GLY A 25 -3.79 5.32 -3.32
C GLY A 25 -3.66 3.99 -2.58
N MET A 26 -2.46 3.40 -2.56
CA MET A 26 -2.19 2.16 -1.82
C MET A 26 -2.39 2.33 -0.31
N LEU A 27 -1.98 3.47 0.25
CA LEU A 27 -2.21 3.76 1.67
C LEU A 27 -3.71 3.91 2.00
N LEU A 28 -4.50 4.52 1.12
CA LEU A 28 -5.95 4.65 1.30
C LEU A 28 -6.65 3.29 1.22
N ASP A 29 -6.29 2.44 0.26
CA ASP A 29 -6.80 1.08 0.13
C ASP A 29 -6.51 0.25 1.38
N GLN A 30 -5.26 0.30 1.86
CA GLN A 30 -4.86 -0.37 3.08
C GLN A 30 -5.57 0.22 4.32
N LEU A 31 -5.88 1.52 4.34
CA LEU A 31 -6.64 2.14 5.41
C LEU A 31 -8.07 1.58 5.48
N GLU A 32 -8.71 1.43 4.32
CA GLU A 32 -10.06 0.86 4.20
C GLU A 32 -10.11 -0.58 4.74
N ASP A 33 -9.17 -1.44 4.35
CA ASP A 33 -9.04 -2.80 4.88
C ASP A 33 -8.94 -2.83 6.41
N TRP A 34 -8.09 -1.97 7.00
CA TRP A 34 -7.94 -1.93 8.45
C TRP A 34 -9.18 -1.36 9.16
N GLN A 35 -9.93 -0.45 8.54
CA GLN A 35 -11.20 0.02 9.08
C GLN A 35 -12.24 -1.10 9.08
N GLU A 36 -12.31 -1.93 8.05
CA GLU A 36 -13.19 -3.11 8.03
C GLU A 36 -12.80 -4.11 9.12
N ILE A 37 -11.50 -4.42 9.26
CA ILE A 37 -11.00 -5.28 10.32
C ILE A 37 -11.32 -4.72 11.71
N LEU A 38 -11.27 -3.40 11.88
CA LEU A 38 -11.64 -2.74 13.13
C LEU A 38 -13.13 -2.94 13.44
N ASP A 39 -14.02 -2.75 12.47
CA ASP A 39 -15.45 -2.95 12.63
C ASP A 39 -15.77 -4.42 12.99
N LEU A 40 -15.17 -5.37 12.27
CA LEU A 40 -15.27 -6.80 12.56
C LEU A 40 -14.74 -7.14 13.96
N ALA A 41 -13.64 -6.53 14.39
CA ALA A 41 -13.08 -6.73 15.72
C ALA A 41 -14.01 -6.15 16.81
N ILE A 42 -14.64 -5.00 16.57
CA ILE A 42 -15.62 -4.42 17.49
C ILE A 42 -16.86 -5.32 17.57
N ALA A 43 -17.39 -5.77 16.44
CA ALA A 43 -18.54 -6.67 16.36
C ALA A 43 -18.26 -8.02 17.05
N ALA A 44 -17.04 -8.55 16.91
CA ALA A 44 -16.59 -9.76 17.58
C ALA A 44 -16.16 -9.55 19.04
N GLY A 45 -16.11 -8.31 19.54
CA GLY A 45 -15.60 -7.97 20.87
C GLY A 45 -14.11 -8.29 21.07
N ASN A 46 -13.35 -8.39 19.98
CA ASN A 46 -11.97 -8.86 19.98
C ASN A 46 -10.98 -7.69 20.17
N THR A 47 -10.78 -7.33 21.43
CA THR A 47 -9.99 -6.14 21.84
C THR A 47 -8.52 -6.16 21.37
N GLU A 48 -7.92 -7.34 21.15
CA GLU A 48 -6.55 -7.44 20.63
C GLU A 48 -6.45 -7.04 19.16
N ILE A 49 -7.41 -7.50 18.34
CA ILE A 49 -7.47 -7.17 16.91
C ILE A 49 -7.85 -5.69 16.75
N GLN A 50 -8.79 -5.21 17.57
CA GLN A 50 -9.17 -3.79 17.61
C GLN A 50 -7.95 -2.88 17.79
N LYS A 51 -7.14 -3.12 18.85
CA LYS A 51 -5.93 -2.33 19.12
C LYS A 51 -4.90 -2.40 18.00
N LYS A 52 -4.76 -3.56 17.34
CA LYS A 52 -3.85 -3.71 16.18
C LYS A 52 -4.34 -2.91 14.98
N ALA A 53 -5.63 -2.98 14.68
CA ALA A 53 -6.25 -2.23 13.59
C ALA A 53 -6.11 -0.72 13.83
N GLU A 54 -6.47 -0.23 15.02
CA GLU A 54 -6.32 1.19 15.39
C GLU A 54 -4.88 1.68 15.23
N LYS A 55 -3.89 0.89 15.67
CA LYS A 55 -2.46 1.22 15.52
C LYS A 55 -2.04 1.32 14.06
N GLN A 56 -2.53 0.41 13.21
CA GLN A 56 -2.22 0.43 11.77
C GLN A 56 -2.89 1.60 11.06
N ILE A 57 -4.17 1.88 11.35
CA ILE A 57 -4.90 3.04 10.84
C ILE A 57 -4.18 4.34 11.21
N ALA A 58 -3.74 4.49 12.46
CA ALA A 58 -2.99 5.66 12.91
C ALA A 58 -1.68 5.82 12.12
N LYS A 59 -0.91 4.75 11.95
CA LYS A 59 0.35 4.75 11.20
C LYS A 59 0.16 5.12 9.72
N ILE A 60 -0.91 4.62 9.10
CA ILE A 60 -1.25 4.93 7.70
C ILE A 60 -1.68 6.39 7.57
N ASN A 61 -2.51 6.88 8.48
CA ASN A 61 -2.91 8.29 8.51
C ASN A 61 -1.72 9.25 8.69
N GLU A 62 -0.73 8.89 9.51
CA GLU A 62 0.50 9.68 9.62
C GLU A 62 1.30 9.71 8.31
N LYS A 63 1.34 8.59 7.57
CA LYS A 63 1.98 8.52 6.25
C LYS A 63 1.21 9.29 5.17
N LEU A 64 -0.12 9.37 5.28
CA LEU A 64 -0.96 10.13 4.35
C LEU A 64 -0.89 11.66 4.56
N LYS A 65 -0.52 12.10 5.77
CA LYS A 65 -0.31 13.53 6.09
C LYS A 65 0.99 14.09 5.52
N PHE A 66 1.90 13.23 5.05
CA PHE A 66 3.16 13.59 4.39
C PHE A 66 2.95 13.87 2.89
#